data_AF-A0A921UGK3-F1
#
_entry.id   AF-A0A921UGK3-F1
#
_cell.length_a   1.000
_cell.length_b   1.000
_cell.length_c   1.000
_cell.angle_alpha   90.00
_cell.angle_beta   90.00
_cell.angle_gamma   90.00
#
_symmetry.space_group_name_H-M   'P 1'
#
loop_
_entity.id
_entity.type
_entity.pdbx_description
1 polymer ?
#
loop_
_entity_poly.entity_id
_entity_poly.type
_entity_poly.pdbx_seq_one_letter_code
_entity_poly.pdbx_strand_id
1 'polypeptide(L)'
;MHMHMEQQSPARLSPTTPVEMPPPAAALMDELVEEFLLRLPPDDPASLVNAALVCKRWGRLIAGPAFRRKFRKIHRTKLLHMARGQAFRRRRRRRRQ
;
A
#
# COMPACT_ATOMS: atom_id res chain seq x y z
N MET A 1 26.59 4.89 66.08
CA MET A 1 25.82 5.98 65.45
C MET A 1 26.69 6.57 64.36
N HIS A 2 26.37 6.31 63.10
CA HIS A 2 26.71 7.14 61.95
C HIS A 2 25.84 6.63 60.80
N MET A 3 24.76 7.36 60.53
CA MET A 3 23.95 7.18 59.33
C MET A 3 24.75 7.80 58.17
N HIS A 4 25.19 6.99 57.22
CA HIS A 4 25.53 7.49 55.90
C HIS A 4 24.35 7.23 54.98
N MET A 5 23.56 8.29 54.77
CA MET A 5 22.77 8.47 53.55
C MET A 5 23.75 8.77 52.42
N GLU A 6 23.76 7.93 51.37
CA GLU A 6 24.29 8.13 50.01
C GLU A 6 24.59 6.72 49.45
N GLN A 7 23.94 6.18 48.43
CA GLN A 7 23.38 6.81 47.24
C GLN A 7 22.21 5.98 46.71
N GLN A 8 21.06 6.62 46.50
CA GLN A 8 20.05 6.08 45.60
C GLN A 8 20.53 6.38 44.17
N SER A 9 21.20 5.41 43.54
CA SER A 9 21.37 5.42 42.09
C SER A 9 19.97 5.28 41.47
N PRO A 10 19.45 6.24 40.67
CA PRO A 10 18.25 5.97 39.91
C PRO A 10 18.68 5.02 38.79
N ALA A 11 18.32 3.76 38.95
CA ALA A 11 18.42 2.77 37.89
C ALA A 11 17.73 3.33 36.64
N ARG A 12 18.57 3.68 35.65
CA ARG A 12 18.30 3.86 34.22
C ARG A 12 16.82 4.12 33.88
N LEU A 13 16.47 5.38 33.70
CA LEU A 13 15.40 5.71 32.76
C LEU A 13 15.88 5.25 31.38
N SER A 14 15.36 4.13 30.88
CA SER A 14 15.52 3.75 29.49
C SER A 14 14.90 4.85 28.61
N PRO A 15 15.65 5.54 27.74
CA PRO A 15 15.02 6.26 26.66
C PRO A 15 14.74 5.23 25.57
N THR A 16 13.58 4.57 25.63
CA THR A 16 13.14 3.75 24.50
C THR A 16 11.64 3.90 24.29
N THR A 17 11.21 5.15 24.20
CA THR A 17 10.26 5.46 23.14
C THR A 17 11.06 5.44 21.83
N PRO A 18 10.72 4.61 20.83
CA PRO A 18 11.18 4.88 19.48
C PRO A 18 10.68 6.28 19.18
N VAL A 19 11.60 7.23 19.01
CA VAL A 19 11.27 8.50 18.40
C VAL A 19 10.67 8.13 17.06
N GLU A 20 9.35 8.27 16.94
CA GLU A 20 8.61 8.21 15.69
C GLU A 20 9.14 9.38 14.87
N MET A 21 10.29 9.17 14.23
CA MET A 21 10.72 10.05 13.17
C MET A 21 9.56 10.07 12.18
N PRO A 22 9.01 11.25 11.85
CA PRO A 22 7.96 11.32 10.86
C PRO A 22 8.47 10.54 9.64
N PRO A 23 7.68 9.58 9.12
CA PRO A 23 8.10 8.77 8.01
C PRO A 23 8.67 9.71 6.95
N PRO A 24 9.88 9.43 6.42
CA PRO A 24 10.50 10.29 5.43
C PRO A 24 9.44 10.59 4.37
N ALA A 25 9.29 11.85 3.93
CA ALA A 25 8.19 12.25 3.05
C ALA A 25 7.96 11.29 1.86
N ALA A 26 9.05 10.67 1.41
CA ALA A 26 9.05 9.54 0.49
C ALA A 26 8.09 8.39 0.90
N ALA A 27 8.15 7.86 2.10
CA ALA A 27 7.30 6.77 2.59
C ALA A 27 5.81 7.17 2.61
N LEU A 28 5.49 8.38 3.05
CA LEU A 28 4.12 8.92 2.98
C LEU A 28 3.62 8.99 1.53
N MET A 29 4.47 9.43 0.59
CA MET A 29 4.11 9.44 -0.83
C MET A 29 3.88 8.03 -1.37
N ASP A 30 4.63 7.02 -0.93
CA ASP A 30 4.44 5.63 -1.35
C ASP A 30 3.11 5.06 -0.85
N GLU A 31 2.71 5.38 0.38
CA GLU A 31 1.42 4.98 0.94
C GLU A 31 0.24 5.60 0.17
N LEU A 32 0.32 6.91 -0.11
CA LEU A 32 -0.70 7.61 -0.90
C LEU A 32 -0.80 7.07 -2.34
N VAL A 33 0.35 6.79 -2.96
CA VAL A 33 0.41 6.16 -4.28
C VAL A 33 -0.18 4.74 -4.21
N GLU A 34 0.17 3.96 -3.19
CA GLU A 34 -0.40 2.63 -2.99
C GLU A 34 -1.93 2.70 -2.89
N GLU A 35 -2.48 3.62 -2.08
CA GLU A 35 -3.92 3.83 -1.96
C GLU A 35 -4.59 4.23 -3.28
N PHE A 36 -3.99 5.16 -4.03
CA PHE A 36 -4.50 5.56 -5.35
C PHE A 36 -4.56 4.37 -6.30
N LEU A 37 -3.48 3.58 -6.36
CA LEU A 37 -3.38 2.39 -7.20
C LEU A 37 -4.34 1.28 -6.76
N LEU A 38 -4.60 1.14 -5.46
CA LEU A 38 -5.58 0.19 -4.92
C LEU A 38 -7.02 0.56 -5.30
N ARG A 39 -7.32 1.83 -5.50
CA ARG A 39 -8.64 2.30 -5.97
C ARG A 39 -8.86 2.09 -7.46
N LEU A 40 -7.81 1.86 -8.24
CA LEU A 40 -7.95 1.57 -9.68
C LEU A 40 -8.76 0.30 -9.91
N PRO A 41 -9.72 0.31 -10.87
CA PRO A 41 -10.54 -0.85 -11.15
C PRO A 41 -9.71 -1.99 -11.76
N PRO A 42 -9.97 -3.26 -11.40
CA PRO A 42 -9.31 -4.41 -12.01
C PRO A 42 -9.76 -4.63 -13.48
N ASP A 43 -10.86 -3.99 -13.90
CA ASP A 43 -11.41 -4.07 -15.25
C ASP A 43 -10.54 -3.39 -16.31
N ASP A 44 -9.60 -2.54 -15.89
CA ASP A 44 -8.65 -1.86 -16.76
C ASP A 44 -7.19 -2.11 -16.30
N PRO A 45 -6.61 -3.27 -16.68
CA PRO A 45 -5.23 -3.58 -16.36
C PRO A 45 -4.23 -2.63 -17.05
N ALA A 46 -4.62 -1.96 -18.15
CA ALA A 46 -3.74 -1.04 -18.85
C ALA A 46 -3.42 0.19 -17.99
N SER A 47 -4.38 0.70 -17.20
CA SER A 47 -4.14 1.79 -16.25
C SER A 47 -3.10 1.42 -15.17
N LEU A 48 -3.15 0.20 -14.66
CA LEU A 48 -2.16 -0.32 -13.70
C LEU A 48 -0.77 -0.45 -14.32
N VAL A 49 -0.70 -0.94 -15.56
CA VAL A 49 0.57 -1.04 -16.31
C VAL A 49 1.14 0.35 -16.59
N ASN A 50 0.32 1.29 -17.07
CA ASN A 50 0.74 2.67 -17.32
C ASN A 50 1.28 3.32 -16.03
N ALA A 51 0.61 3.10 -14.90
CA ALA A 51 1.08 3.60 -13.61
C ALA A 51 2.44 3.00 -13.20
N ALA A 52 2.69 1.72 -13.47
CA ALA A 52 3.98 1.09 -13.25
C ALA A 52 5.10 1.66 -14.14
N LEU A 53 4.75 2.20 -15.31
CA LEU A 53 5.67 2.79 -16.27
C LEU A 53 6.00 4.26 -16.00
N VAL A 54 5.17 4.99 -15.23
CA VAL A 54 5.42 6.40 -14.88
C VAL A 54 6.79 6.58 -14.22
N CYS A 55 7.13 5.71 -13.26
CA CYS A 55 8.46 5.69 -12.68
C CYS A 55 8.83 4.35 -12.05
N LYS A 56 10.14 4.09 -11.92
CA LYS A 56 10.70 2.86 -11.28
C LYS A 56 10.17 2.61 -9.87
N ARG A 57 9.77 3.67 -9.16
CA ARG A 57 9.25 3.58 -7.79
C ARG A 57 7.84 2.99 -7.76
N TRP A 58 6.95 3.51 -8.60
CA TRP A 58 5.58 3.00 -8.75
C TRP A 58 5.58 1.57 -9.28
N GLY A 59 6.44 1.26 -10.25
CA GLY A 59 6.64 -0.11 -10.72
C GLY A 59 7.03 -1.08 -9.60
N ARG A 60 7.94 -0.67 -8.69
CA ARG A 60 8.33 -1.48 -7.52
C ARG A 60 7.17 -1.68 -6.53
N LEU A 61 6.37 -0.65 -6.27
CA LEU A 61 5.19 -0.76 -5.40
C LEU A 61 4.18 -1.76 -5.97
N ILE A 62 3.85 -1.64 -7.26
CA ILE A 62 2.87 -2.49 -7.95
C ILE A 62 3.35 -3.94 -8.04
N ALA A 63 4.65 -4.14 -8.31
CA ALA A 63 5.28 -5.46 -8.34
C ALA A 63 5.44 -6.07 -6.94
N GLY A 64 5.16 -5.33 -5.87
CA GLY A 64 5.28 -5.79 -4.49
C GLY A 64 4.22 -6.84 -4.11
N PRO A 65 4.59 -7.87 -3.32
CA PRO A 65 3.63 -8.86 -2.83
C PRO A 65 2.56 -8.27 -1.91
N ALA A 66 2.90 -7.22 -1.15
CA ALA A 66 1.98 -6.51 -0.28
C ALA A 66 0.85 -5.84 -1.07
N PHE A 67 1.21 -5.07 -2.11
CA PHE A 67 0.25 -4.43 -3.01
C PHE A 67 -0.69 -5.46 -3.66
N ARG A 68 -0.14 -6.51 -4.29
CA ARG A 68 -0.95 -7.58 -4.93
C ARG A 68 -1.91 -8.27 -3.96
N ARG A 69 -1.55 -8.40 -2.68
CA ARG A 69 -2.43 -8.98 -1.65
C ARG A 69 -3.55 -8.01 -1.29
N LYS A 70 -3.24 -6.73 -1.04
CA LYS A 70 -4.25 -5.70 -0.75
C LYS A 70 -5.19 -5.49 -1.93
N PHE A 71 -4.65 -5.39 -3.15
CA PHE A 71 -5.41 -5.22 -4.39
C PHE A 71 -6.41 -6.36 -4.59
N ARG A 72 -5.97 -7.62 -4.45
CA ARG A 72 -6.88 -8.77 -4.50
C ARG A 72 -7.91 -8.76 -3.38
N LYS A 73 -7.56 -8.37 -2.16
CA LYS A 73 -8.52 -8.31 -1.04
C LYS A 73 -9.65 -7.32 -1.31
N ILE A 74 -9.31 -6.13 -1.83
CA ILE A 74 -10.27 -5.06 -2.14
C ILE A 74 -11.15 -5.45 -3.34
N HIS A 75 -10.56 -6.05 -4.38
CA HIS A 75 -11.26 -6.32 -5.64
C HIS A 75 -11.80 -7.75 -5.79
N ARG A 76 -11.61 -8.64 -4.80
CA ARG A 76 -12.08 -10.03 -4.83
C ARG A 76 -13.56 -10.13 -5.17
N THR A 77 -14.39 -9.28 -4.57
CA THR A 77 -15.84 -9.26 -4.81
C THR A 77 -16.14 -8.88 -6.27
N LYS A 78 -15.50 -7.83 -6.81
CA LYS A 78 -15.62 -7.43 -8.23
C LYS A 78 -15.14 -8.50 -9.21
N LEU A 79 -14.05 -9.19 -8.91
CA LEU A 79 -13.53 -10.29 -9.74
C LEU A 79 -14.51 -11.47 -9.83
N LEU A 80 -15.27 -11.76 -8.76
CA LEU A 80 -16.31 -12.80 -8.80
C LEU A 80 -17.55 -12.41 -9.60
N HIS A 81 -17.97 -11.14 -9.62
CA HIS A 81 -19.06 -10.67 -10.48
C HIS A 81 -18.64 -10.62 -11.97
N MET A 82 -17.36 -10.39 -12.23
CA MET A 82 -16.79 -10.32 -13.58
C MET A 82 -16.73 -11.70 -14.25
N ALA A 83 -16.39 -12.76 -13.51
CA ALA A 83 -16.41 -14.15 -14.01
C ALA A 83 -17.80 -14.57 -14.53
N ARG A 84 -18.89 -13.97 -14.02
CA ARG A 84 -20.27 -14.23 -14.46
C ARG A 84 -20.77 -13.32 -15.60
N GLY A 85 -20.10 -12.19 -15.90
CA GLY A 85 -20.60 -11.15 -16.82
C GLY A 85 -19.91 -11.07 -18.19
N GLN A 86 -18.86 -11.87 -18.46
CA GLN A 86 -18.06 -11.75 -19.69
C GLN A 86 -18.79 -12.15 -20.99
N ALA A 87 -19.99 -12.73 -20.92
CA ALA A 87 -20.76 -13.12 -22.10
C ALA A 87 -21.32 -11.94 -22.91
N PHE A 88 -21.45 -10.73 -22.33
CA PHE A 88 -22.22 -9.64 -22.97
C PHE A 88 -21.39 -8.59 -23.74
N ARG A 89 -20.09 -8.42 -23.43
CA ARG A 89 -19.29 -7.29 -23.95
C ARG A 89 -18.54 -7.54 -25.28
N ARG A 90 -18.93 -8.55 -26.08
CA ARG A 90 -18.36 -8.75 -27.43
C ARG A 90 -19.13 -8.06 -28.57
N ARG A 91 -20.28 -7.40 -28.32
CA ARG A 91 -21.15 -6.84 -29.39
C ARG A 91 -21.06 -5.33 -29.69
N ARG A 92 -20.22 -4.52 -29.03
CA ARG A 92 -20.16 -3.06 -29.29
C ARG A 92 -18.96 -2.53 -30.08
N ARG A 93 -17.96 -3.36 -30.44
CA ARG A 93 -16.81 -2.95 -31.29
C ARG A 93 -16.93 -3.32 -32.79
N ARG A 94 -18.12 -3.73 -33.27
CA ARG A 94 -18.39 -4.00 -34.71
C ARG A 94 -19.39 -3.05 -35.37
N ARG A 95 -19.65 -1.88 -34.78
CA ARG A 95 -20.54 -0.84 -35.36
C ARG A 95 -19.86 0.54 -35.43
N ARG A 96 -18.57 0.55 -35.74
CA ARG A 96 -17.79 1.76 -36.08
C ARG A 96 -16.68 1.45 -37.10
N GLN A 97 -16.89 0.44 -37.93
CA GLN A 97 -16.25 0.29 -39.24
C GLN A 97 -17.34 -0.06 -40.23
#